data_AF-A0A843KF37-F1
#
_entry.id   AF-A0A843KF37-F1
#
_cell.length_a   1.000
_cell.length_b   1.000
_cell.length_c   1.000
_cell.angle_alpha   90.00
_cell.angle_beta   90.00
_cell.angle_gamma   90.00
#
_symmetry.space_group_name_H-M   'P 1'
#
loop_
_entity.id
_entity.type
_entity.pdbx_description
1 polymer ?
#
loop_
_entity_poly.entity_id
_entity_poly.type
_entity_poly.pdbx_seq_one_letter_code
_entity_poly.pdbx_strand_id
1 'polypeptide(L)'
;GVVFDGNRAGGILGGISTGEPIVCRIAVKPTPSIGKRQKTVDLARGKAAEIEIKGRHDPAIPPRIVPVAEAMVALVLADHILRQRTAKV
;
A
#
# COMPACT_ATOMS: atom_id res chain seq x y z
N GLY A 1 -11.53 8.02 -30.10
CA GLY A 1 -10.71 8.91 -29.25
C GLY A 1 -9.25 8.69 -29.56
N VAL A 2 -8.35 9.49 -28.96
CA VAL A 2 -6.90 9.27 -29.01
C VAL A 2 -6.56 7.99 -28.23
N VAL A 3 -5.59 7.22 -28.72
CA VAL A 3 -5.13 5.96 -28.10
C VAL A 3 -3.60 6.02 -28.01
N PHE A 4 -3.05 5.61 -26.87
CA PHE A 4 -1.60 5.54 -26.69
C PHE A 4 -1.02 4.22 -27.24
N ASP A 5 0.20 4.26 -27.77
CA ASP A 5 0.91 3.05 -28.22
C ASP A 5 1.30 2.13 -27.03
N GLY A 6 1.30 2.66 -25.81
CA GLY A 6 1.49 1.85 -24.60
C GLY A 6 1.32 2.64 -23.31
N ASN A 7 1.31 1.91 -22.19
CA ASN A 7 0.95 2.44 -20.88
C ASN A 7 2.08 2.29 -19.83
N ARG A 8 3.29 2.76 -20.16
CA ARG A 8 4.44 2.71 -19.23
C ARG A 8 4.31 3.67 -18.05
N ALA A 9 3.52 4.72 -18.20
CA ALA A 9 3.19 5.67 -17.15
C ALA A 9 2.11 5.15 -16.18
N GLY A 10 1.52 3.98 -16.45
CA GLY A 10 0.52 3.37 -15.57
C GLY A 10 -0.77 4.19 -15.44
N GLY A 11 -1.21 4.82 -16.53
CA GLY A 11 -2.47 5.55 -16.64
C GLY A 11 -2.42 6.98 -16.12
N ILE A 12 -1.31 7.42 -15.52
CA ILE A 12 -1.17 8.73 -14.88
C ILE A 12 0.04 9.47 -15.45
N LEU A 13 -0.18 10.67 -15.99
CA LEU A 13 0.86 11.54 -16.52
C LEU A 13 0.74 12.93 -15.89
N GLY A 14 1.83 13.45 -15.33
CA GLY A 14 1.81 14.76 -14.65
C GLY A 14 0.82 14.85 -13.48
N GLY A 15 0.46 13.71 -12.87
CA GLY A 15 -0.54 13.64 -11.79
C GLY A 15 -1.99 13.63 -12.28
N ILE A 16 -2.24 13.54 -13.58
CA ILE A 16 -3.58 13.53 -14.18
C ILE A 16 -3.82 12.17 -14.86
N SER A 17 -5.03 11.64 -14.73
CA SER A 17 -5.43 10.41 -15.43
C SER A 17 -5.48 10.65 -16.94
N THR A 18 -4.92 9.71 -17.71
CA THR A 18 -4.78 9.82 -19.17
C THR A 18 -5.91 9.16 -19.95
N GLY A 19 -6.78 8.40 -19.26
CA GLY A 19 -7.81 7.54 -19.86
C GLY A 19 -7.36 6.10 -20.08
N GLU A 20 -6.05 5.83 -20.06
CA GLU A 20 -5.49 4.48 -20.02
C GLU A 20 -5.69 3.81 -18.64
N PRO A 21 -5.60 2.46 -18.55
CA PRO A 21 -5.71 1.75 -17.27
C PRO A 21 -4.74 2.29 -16.22
N ILE A 22 -5.22 2.55 -15.01
CA ILE A 22 -4.35 2.91 -13.88
C ILE A 22 -3.67 1.64 -13.38
N VAL A 23 -2.32 1.63 -13.41
CA VAL A 23 -1.51 0.49 -12.99
C VAL A 23 -0.66 0.87 -11.79
N CYS A 24 -0.99 0.31 -10.63
CA CYS A 24 -0.25 0.52 -9.38
C CYS A 24 0.50 -0.76 -8.98
N ARG A 25 1.69 -0.59 -8.39
CA ARG A 25 2.45 -1.68 -7.76
C ARG A 25 2.82 -1.25 -6.35
N ILE A 26 2.74 -2.20 -5.42
CA ILE A 26 3.06 -1.96 -4.01
C ILE A 26 4.12 -2.96 -3.55
N ALA A 27 5.06 -2.47 -2.72
CA ALA A 27 6.01 -3.31 -2.02
C ALA A 27 5.59 -3.39 -0.55
N VAL A 28 5.47 -4.60 -0.03
CA VAL A 28 5.00 -4.84 1.34
C VAL A 28 6.12 -5.53 2.11
N LYS A 29 6.51 -4.94 3.24
CA LYS A 29 7.50 -5.56 4.11
C LYS A 29 6.94 -6.85 4.74
N PRO A 30 7.79 -7.82 5.09
CA PRO A 30 7.36 -8.99 5.85
C PRO A 30 6.73 -8.62 7.20
N THR A 31 5.87 -9.50 7.72
CA THR A 31 5.30 -9.35 9.06
C THR A 31 6.43 -9.31 10.09
N PRO A 32 6.55 -8.25 10.91
CA PRO A 32 7.65 -8.13 11.86
C PRO A 32 7.46 -9.07 13.07
N SER A 33 6.21 -9.28 13.47
CA SER A 33 5.85 -10.09 14.62
C SER A 33 5.67 -11.54 14.21
N ILE A 34 6.78 -12.25 14.09
CA ILE A 34 6.83 -13.70 13.86
C ILE A 34 7.44 -14.37 15.08
N GLY A 35 7.15 -15.67 15.28
CA GLY A 35 7.63 -16.45 16.42
C GLY A 35 9.15 -16.69 16.47
N LYS A 36 9.94 -16.02 15.63
CA LYS A 36 11.41 -16.07 15.71
C LYS A 36 11.87 -15.14 16.82
N ARG A 37 12.85 -15.59 17.63
CA ARG A 37 13.55 -14.73 18.59
C ARG A 37 14.26 -13.60 17.85
N GLN A 38 14.08 -12.38 18.34
CA GLN A 38 14.59 -11.15 17.73
C GLN A 38 15.30 -10.30 18.79
N LYS A 39 16.37 -9.61 18.40
CA LYS A 39 17.09 -8.67 19.28
C LYS A 39 16.33 -7.35 19.35
N THR A 40 16.24 -6.77 20.54
CA THR A 40 15.58 -5.50 20.82
C THR A 40 16.22 -4.81 22.02
N VAL A 41 15.61 -3.74 22.53
CA VAL A 41 16.05 -3.00 23.73
C VAL A 41 14.92 -2.95 24.75
N ASP A 42 15.22 -3.26 26.01
CA ASP A 42 14.34 -2.97 27.15
C ASP A 42 14.43 -1.47 27.43
N LEU A 43 13.36 -0.73 27.09
CA LEU A 43 13.32 0.73 27.24
C LEU A 43 13.33 1.19 28.71
N ALA A 44 12.84 0.38 29.65
CA ALA A 44 12.83 0.73 31.07
C ALA A 44 14.23 0.59 31.70
N ARG A 45 14.99 -0.40 31.24
CA ARG A 45 16.35 -0.68 31.75
C ARG A 45 17.47 -0.10 30.89
N GLY A 46 17.17 0.35 29.68
CA GLY A 46 18.16 0.84 28.71
C GLY A 46 19.18 -0.23 28.27
N LYS A 47 18.78 -1.51 28.26
CA LYS A 47 19.69 -2.65 28.01
C LYS A 47 19.23 -3.50 26.83
N ALA A 48 20.19 -4.15 26.18
CA ALA A 48 19.90 -5.13 25.13
C ALA A 48 19.02 -6.26 25.68
N ALA A 49 18.02 -6.66 24.91
CA ALA A 49 17.07 -7.70 25.24
C ALA A 49 16.75 -8.56 24.01
N GLU A 50 16.15 -9.72 24.24
CA GLU A 50 15.56 -10.54 23.19
C GLU A 50 14.06 -10.62 23.40
N ILE A 51 13.31 -10.59 22.30
CA ILE A 51 11.87 -10.77 22.29
C ILE A 51 11.50 -11.98 21.43
N GLU A 52 10.56 -12.76 21.94
CA GLU A 52 9.90 -13.83 21.21
C GLU A 52 8.40 -13.59 21.31
N ILE A 53 7.75 -13.37 20.16
CA ILE A 53 6.34 -13.06 20.14
C ILE A 53 5.55 -14.36 19.95
N LYS A 54 4.76 -14.71 20.96
CA LYS A 54 3.90 -15.89 20.96
C LYS A 54 2.48 -15.50 20.55
N GLY A 55 1.86 -16.30 19.70
CA GLY A 55 0.49 -16.09 19.24
C GLY A 55 0.30 -16.46 17.78
N ARG A 56 -0.94 -16.36 17.30
CA ARG A 56 -1.26 -16.56 15.89
C ARG A 56 -0.97 -15.26 15.14
N HIS A 57 0.11 -15.25 14.38
CA HIS A 57 0.47 -14.15 13.49
C HIS A 57 0.48 -14.64 12.07
N ASP A 58 0.06 -13.79 11.14
CA ASP A 58 0.13 -14.13 9.74
C ASP A 58 1.55 -13.92 9.22
N PRO A 59 2.29 -14.98 8.84
CA PRO A 59 3.63 -14.83 8.30
C PRO A 59 3.62 -14.27 6.86
N ALA A 60 2.48 -14.30 6.18
CA ALA A 60 2.32 -13.91 4.78
C ALA A 60 1.21 -12.87 4.59
N ILE A 61 1.56 -11.59 4.80
CA ILE A 61 0.68 -10.44 4.49
C ILE A 61 0.36 -10.27 2.98
N PRO A 62 1.23 -10.60 1.99
CA PRO A 62 1.00 -10.22 0.60
C PRO A 62 -0.36 -10.61 -0.01
N PRO A 63 -0.91 -11.81 0.21
CA PRO A 63 -2.24 -12.14 -0.31
C PRO A 63 -3.37 -11.32 0.33
N ARG A 64 -3.19 -10.88 1.58
CA ARG A 64 -4.20 -10.11 2.32
C ARG A 64 -4.18 -8.62 2.03
N ILE A 65 -3.06 -8.08 1.57
CA ILE A 65 -2.96 -6.65 1.28
C ILE A 65 -3.67 -6.27 -0.03
N VAL A 66 -3.86 -7.22 -0.95
CA VAL A 66 -4.50 -6.99 -2.25
C VAL A 66 -5.88 -6.33 -2.11
N PRO A 67 -6.87 -6.90 -1.38
CA PRO A 67 -8.18 -6.27 -1.25
C PRO A 67 -8.12 -4.91 -0.54
N VAL A 68 -7.18 -4.71 0.39
CA VAL A 68 -6.97 -3.42 1.05
C VAL A 68 -6.46 -2.39 0.05
N ALA A 69 -5.47 -2.75 -0.76
CA ALA A 69 -4.91 -1.87 -1.78
C ALA A 69 -5.94 -1.48 -2.84
N GLU A 70 -6.74 -2.45 -3.31
CA GLU A 70 -7.85 -2.20 -4.24
C GLU A 70 -8.88 -1.24 -3.64
N ALA A 71 -9.29 -1.46 -2.39
CA ALA A 71 -10.21 -0.57 -1.69
C ALA A 71 -9.65 0.85 -1.55
N MET A 72 -8.37 0.99 -1.20
CA MET A 72 -7.72 2.30 -1.09
C MET A 72 -7.66 3.03 -2.44
N VAL A 73 -7.37 2.31 -3.53
CA VAL A 73 -7.41 2.89 -4.89
C VAL A 73 -8.83 3.34 -5.23
N ALA A 74 -9.85 2.52 -4.97
CA ALA A 74 -11.25 2.86 -5.24
C ALA A 74 -11.71 4.10 -4.46
N LEU A 75 -11.33 4.21 -3.17
CA LEU A 75 -11.65 5.38 -2.34
C LEU A 75 -11.00 6.66 -2.89
N VAL A 76 -9.73 6.59 -3.28
CA VAL A 76 -9.00 7.74 -3.86
C VAL A 76 -9.63 8.17 -5.18
N LEU A 77 -9.96 7.22 -6.06
CA LEU A 77 -10.62 7.52 -7.33
C LEU A 77 -12.00 8.14 -7.14
N ALA A 78 -12.79 7.62 -6.18
CA ALA A 78 -14.09 8.18 -5.85
C ALA A 78 -13.96 9.64 -5.35
N ASP A 79 -13.00 9.91 -4.46
CA ASP A 79 -12.71 11.26 -3.98
C ASP A 79 -12.31 12.21 -5.12
N HIS A 80 -11.41 11.79 -6.02
CA HIS A 80 -11.04 12.59 -7.19
C HIS A 80 -12.24 12.88 -8.12
N ILE A 81 -13.11 11.90 -8.35
CA ILE A 81 -14.35 12.11 -9.14
C ILE A 81 -15.26 13.14 -8.46
N LEU A 82 -15.47 13.04 -7.15
CA LEU A 82 -16.32 13.96 -6.40
C LEU A 82 -15.74 15.39 -6.43
N ARG A 83 -14.43 15.54 -6.20
CA ARG A 83 -13.73 16.83 -6.30
C ARG A 83 -13.90 17.44 -7.68
N GLN A 84 -13.69 16.66 -8.74
CA GLN A 84 -13.84 17.13 -10.12
C GLN A 84 -15.28 17.59 -10.41
N ARG A 85 -16.30 16.87 -9.90
CA ARG A 85 -17.71 17.27 -10.07
C ARG A 85 -18.06 18.58 -9.36
N THR A 86 -17.37 18.88 -8.26
CA THR A 86 -17.57 20.13 -7.50
C THR A 86 -16.66 21.26 -7.96
N ALA A 87 -15.61 20.96 -8.72
CA ALA A 87 -14.72 21.96 -9.27
C ALA A 87 -15.50 22.82 -10.25
N LYS A 88 -15.66 24.11 -9.92
CA LYS A 88 -16.21 25.11 -10.85
C LYS A 88 -15.13 25.42 -11.87
N VAL A 89 -15.06 24.61 -12.92
CA VAL A 89 -14.40 24.96 -14.17
C VAL A 89 -15.45 25.50 -15.12
#